data_AF-A0A317Z780-F1
#
_entry.id   AF-A0A317Z780-F1
#
_cell.length_a   1.000
_cell.length_b   1.000
_cell.length_c   1.000
_cell.angle_alpha   90.00
_cell.angle_beta   90.00
_cell.angle_gamma   90.00
#
_symmetry.space_group_name_H-M   'P 1'
#
loop_
_entity.id
_entity.type
_entity.pdbx_description
1 polymer ?
#
loop_
_entity_poly.entity_id
_entity_poly.type
_entity_poly.pdbx_seq_one_letter_code
_entity_poly.pdbx_strand_id
1 'polypeptide(L)'
;MSRFKISDTFLLDDKPIKILSGAIHYFRIPKDDWEDSLYNLKALGFNTVETYVPWNFHETIENEYDFKGHKDLKHFIELAAKLGLYVIVRPSPYICAEWEFGGFPAWLLNDRTMRIRSRDEKYLEKVKKYYHELFKILTPLQIDQGGPIIMMQV
;
A
#
# COMPACT_ATOMS: atom_id res chain seq x y z
N MET A 1 19.25 -12.08 -3.79
CA MET A 1 18.01 -11.31 -3.54
C MET A 1 18.27 -10.39 -2.38
N SER A 2 17.82 -9.13 -2.46
CA SER A 2 18.03 -8.15 -1.38
C SER A 2 17.18 -8.52 -0.16
N ARG A 3 17.60 -8.12 1.04
CA ARG A 3 16.85 -8.38 2.28
C ARG A 3 16.83 -7.15 3.17
N PHE A 4 15.63 -6.83 3.66
CA PHE A 4 15.42 -5.88 4.73
C PHE A 4 15.20 -6.61 6.05
N LYS A 5 15.86 -6.18 7.14
CA LYS A 5 15.73 -6.78 8.48
C LYS A 5 15.51 -5.71 9.53
N ILE A 6 14.69 -6.05 10.52
CA ILE A 6 14.52 -5.28 11.75
C ILE A 6 15.38 -5.92 12.83
N SER A 7 16.33 -5.16 13.36
CA SER A 7 17.21 -5.54 14.47
C SER A 7 17.33 -4.32 15.41
N ASP A 8 18.42 -4.19 16.15
CA ASP A 8 18.71 -2.98 16.95
C ASP A 8 18.77 -1.71 16.09
N THR A 9 19.06 -1.88 14.80
CA THR A 9 18.84 -0.91 13.73
C THR A 9 18.18 -1.59 12.52
N PHE A 10 17.67 -0.80 11.58
CA PHE A 10 17.23 -1.33 10.29
C PHE A 10 18.44 -1.70 9.43
N LEU A 11 18.38 -2.87 8.80
CA LEU A 11 19.43 -3.37 7.93
C LEU A 11 18.87 -3.60 6.53
N LEU A 12 19.57 -3.11 5.52
CA LEU A 12 19.39 -3.47 4.12
C LEU A 12 20.65 -4.19 3.65
N ASP A 13 20.52 -5.45 3.24
CA ASP A 13 21.65 -6.30 2.83
C ASP A 13 22.79 -6.30 3.86
N ASP A 14 22.40 -6.46 5.12
CA ASP A 14 23.27 -6.47 6.30
C ASP A 14 24.04 -5.17 6.56
N LYS A 15 23.65 -4.07 5.88
CA LYS A 15 24.18 -2.72 6.12
C LYS A 15 23.14 -1.85 6.83
N PRO A 16 23.52 -1.09 7.87
CA PRO A 16 22.63 -0.14 8.51
C PRO A 16 22.03 0.85 7.52
N ILE A 17 20.71 1.04 7.61
CA ILE A 17 19.97 2.03 6.82
C ILE A 17 19.08 2.88 7.74
N LYS A 18 19.05 4.18 7.49
CA LYS A 18 18.05 5.09 8.08
C LYS A 18 16.94 5.30 7.07
N ILE A 19 15.71 4.95 7.43
CA ILE A 19 14.54 5.21 6.60
C ILE A 19 14.19 6.69 6.70
N LEU A 20 14.19 7.37 5.57
CA LEU A 20 13.67 8.72 5.40
C LEU A 20 12.50 8.61 4.43
N SER A 21 11.28 8.56 4.98
CA SER A 21 10.05 8.26 4.25
C SER A 21 9.09 9.44 4.22
N GLY A 22 8.49 9.68 3.06
CA GLY A 22 7.43 10.68 2.88
C GLY A 22 6.15 10.06 2.32
N ALA A 23 5.00 10.48 2.86
CA ALA A 23 3.69 10.00 2.42
C ALA A 23 3.31 10.57 1.06
N ILE A 24 3.05 9.69 0.10
CA ILE A 24 2.43 10.05 -1.18
C ILE A 24 1.29 9.06 -1.43
N HIS A 25 0.06 9.55 -1.40
CA HIS A 25 -1.13 8.74 -1.66
C HIS A 25 -1.45 8.76 -3.15
N TYR A 26 -1.13 7.69 -3.88
CA TYR A 26 -1.36 7.59 -5.34
C TYR A 26 -2.81 7.89 -5.75
N PHE A 27 -3.77 7.52 -4.90
CA PHE A 27 -5.21 7.76 -5.09
C PHE A 27 -5.65 9.22 -4.85
N ARG A 28 -4.72 10.13 -4.55
CA ARG A 28 -4.97 11.58 -4.40
C ARG A 28 -4.28 12.44 -5.46
N ILE A 29 -3.46 11.83 -6.31
CA ILE A 29 -2.63 12.54 -7.29
C ILE A 29 -2.94 11.94 -8.67
N PRO A 30 -3.23 12.74 -9.71
CA PRO A 30 -3.40 12.23 -11.06
C PRO A 30 -2.25 11.30 -11.47
N LYS A 31 -2.54 10.25 -12.23
CA LYS A 31 -1.53 9.23 -12.60
C LYS A 31 -0.30 9.84 -13.26
N ASP A 32 -0.51 10.84 -14.12
CA ASP A 32 0.55 11.49 -14.88
C ASP A 32 1.52 12.30 -13.98
N ASP A 33 1.09 12.69 -12.78
CA ASP A 33 1.88 13.48 -11.83
C ASP A 33 2.58 12.59 -10.75
N TRP A 34 2.44 11.27 -10.82
CA TRP A 34 3.06 10.35 -9.85
C TRP A 34 4.58 10.39 -9.92
N GLU A 35 5.16 10.36 -11.13
CA GLU A 35 6.62 10.40 -11.33
C GLU A 35 7.21 11.71 -10.80
N ASP A 36 6.56 12.85 -11.07
CA ASP A 36 6.98 14.17 -10.58
C ASP A 36 6.95 14.27 -9.05
N SER A 37 5.89 13.76 -8.43
CA SER A 37 5.75 13.76 -6.97
C SER A 37 6.83 12.90 -6.30
N LEU A 38 7.08 11.69 -6.83
CA LEU A 38 8.12 10.80 -6.36
C LEU A 38 9.52 11.38 -6.60
N TYR A 39 9.74 12.02 -7.75
CA TYR A 39 11.00 12.68 -8.08
C TYR A 39 11.31 13.79 -7.09
N ASN A 40 10.34 14.65 -6.76
CA ASN A 40 10.53 15.71 -5.78
C ASN A 40 10.84 15.18 -4.37
N LEU A 41 10.20 14.08 -3.96
CA LEU A 41 10.54 13.40 -2.70
C LEU A 41 11.99 12.90 -2.71
N LYS A 42 12.43 12.29 -3.82
CA LYS A 42 13.82 11.87 -4.00
C LYS A 42 14.79 13.06 -3.97
N ALA A 43 14.45 14.16 -4.64
CA ALA A 43 15.25 15.38 -4.69
C ALA A 43 15.40 16.06 -3.32
N LEU A 44 14.41 15.89 -2.42
CA LEU A 44 14.50 16.32 -1.01
C LEU A 44 15.52 15.50 -0.19
N GLY A 45 16.06 14.41 -0.75
CA GLY A 45 17.04 13.54 -0.09
C GLY A 45 16.43 12.33 0.62
N PHE A 46 15.12 12.08 0.42
CA PHE A 46 14.46 10.92 1.00
C PHE A 46 14.79 9.65 0.20
N ASN A 47 14.71 8.51 0.87
CA ASN A 47 15.04 7.21 0.27
C ASN A 47 13.87 6.24 0.22
N THR A 48 12.73 6.61 0.82
CA THR A 48 11.54 5.77 0.91
C THR A 48 10.30 6.61 0.64
N VAL A 49 9.29 6.03 0.00
CA VAL A 49 7.93 6.58 -0.06
C VAL A 49 7.00 5.67 0.72
N GLU A 50 6.02 6.23 1.42
CA GLU A 50 4.92 5.45 1.97
C GLU A 50 3.57 5.78 1.35
N THR A 51 2.71 4.77 1.21
CA THR A 51 1.31 4.95 0.78
C THR A 51 0.36 4.02 1.53
N TYR A 52 -0.86 4.51 1.79
CA TYR A 52 -2.01 3.68 2.11
C TYR A 52 -2.55 2.97 0.86
N VAL A 53 -3.38 1.95 1.04
CA VAL A 53 -4.18 1.30 -0.02
C VAL A 53 -5.66 1.34 0.35
N PRO A 54 -6.46 2.27 -0.21
CA PRO A 54 -7.88 2.40 0.11
C PRO A 54 -8.69 1.23 -0.48
N TRP A 55 -9.23 0.39 0.38
CA TRP A 55 -10.02 -0.78 -0.04
C TRP A 55 -11.23 -0.37 -0.89
N ASN A 56 -11.99 0.64 -0.48
CA ASN A 56 -13.16 1.14 -1.22
C ASN A 56 -12.87 1.67 -2.62
N PHE A 57 -11.64 2.10 -2.87
CA PHE A 57 -11.22 2.58 -4.17
C PHE A 57 -11.02 1.41 -5.14
N HIS A 58 -10.50 0.29 -4.63
CA HIS A 58 -10.20 -0.91 -5.41
C HIS A 58 -11.38 -1.86 -5.53
N GLU A 59 -12.31 -1.89 -4.57
CA GLU A 59 -13.49 -2.76 -4.59
C GLU A 59 -14.76 -1.94 -4.38
N THR A 60 -15.14 -1.16 -5.40
CA THR A 60 -16.33 -0.29 -5.36
C THR A 60 -17.63 -1.08 -5.33
N ILE A 61 -17.64 -2.24 -5.97
CA ILE A 61 -18.72 -3.23 -5.96
C ILE A 61 -18.14 -4.51 -5.33
N GLU A 62 -18.92 -5.17 -4.47
CA GLU A 62 -18.46 -6.35 -3.74
C GLU A 62 -18.00 -7.48 -4.69
N ASN A 63 -16.76 -7.94 -4.51
CA ASN A 63 -16.03 -8.92 -5.32
C ASN A 63 -15.62 -8.44 -6.73
N GLU A 64 -15.74 -7.14 -7.05
CA GLU A 64 -15.23 -6.55 -8.29
C GLU A 64 -14.03 -5.65 -8.01
N TYR A 65 -12.84 -6.10 -8.43
CA TYR A 65 -11.57 -5.45 -8.11
C TYR A 65 -10.98 -4.71 -9.30
N ASP A 66 -10.54 -3.47 -9.08
CA ASP A 66 -9.91 -2.63 -10.10
C ASP A 66 -8.58 -2.05 -9.61
N PHE A 67 -7.52 -2.42 -10.34
CA PHE A 67 -6.14 -1.96 -10.15
C PHE A 67 -5.55 -1.43 -11.45
N LYS A 68 -6.37 -0.87 -12.34
CA LYS A 68 -5.94 -0.32 -13.64
C LYS A 68 -6.05 1.19 -13.67
N GLY A 69 -5.44 1.81 -14.69
CA GLY A 69 -5.54 3.26 -14.91
C GLY A 69 -5.04 4.04 -13.69
N HIS A 70 -5.88 4.93 -13.16
CA HIS A 70 -5.59 5.72 -11.96
C HIS A 70 -5.54 4.88 -10.66
N LYS A 71 -6.02 3.64 -10.68
CA LYS A 71 -5.93 2.69 -9.54
C LYS A 71 -4.73 1.75 -9.61
N ASP A 72 -3.81 2.01 -10.53
CA ASP A 72 -2.67 1.14 -10.81
C ASP A 72 -1.56 1.28 -9.75
N LEU A 73 -1.80 0.66 -8.59
CA LEU A 73 -0.87 0.61 -7.47
C LEU A 73 0.46 -0.05 -7.87
N LYS A 74 0.42 -1.07 -8.74
CA LYS A 74 1.63 -1.73 -9.22
C LYS A 74 2.54 -0.73 -9.93
N HIS A 75 1.98 0.02 -10.87
CA HIS A 75 2.75 1.01 -11.63
C HIS A 75 3.32 2.12 -10.73
N PHE A 76 2.56 2.60 -9.75
CA PHE A 76 3.05 3.58 -8.77
C PHE A 76 4.29 3.06 -8.00
N ILE A 77 4.25 1.80 -7.54
CA ILE A 77 5.37 1.15 -6.84
C ILE A 77 6.57 0.94 -7.78
N GLU A 78 6.33 0.56 -9.03
CA GLU A 78 7.37 0.40 -10.06
C GLU A 78 8.05 1.73 -10.41
N LEU A 79 7.30 2.84 -10.47
CA LEU A 79 7.87 4.18 -10.63
C LEU A 79 8.76 4.57 -9.46
N ALA A 80 8.34 4.29 -8.21
CA ALA A 80 9.18 4.53 -7.04
C ALA A 80 10.49 3.73 -7.12
N ALA A 81 10.43 2.45 -7.53
CA ALA A 81 11.62 1.63 -7.75
C ALA A 81 12.54 2.21 -8.84
N LYS A 82 11.99 2.65 -9.97
CA LYS A 82 12.73 3.27 -11.08
C LYS A 82 13.51 4.52 -10.62
N LEU A 83 12.96 5.29 -9.68
CA LEU A 83 13.60 6.47 -9.08
C LEU A 83 14.55 6.13 -7.91
N GLY A 84 14.74 4.85 -7.59
CA GLY A 84 15.60 4.40 -6.50
C GLY A 84 15.04 4.78 -5.11
N LEU A 85 13.72 4.73 -4.95
CA LEU A 85 13.02 4.81 -3.66
C LEU A 85 12.60 3.40 -3.22
N TYR A 86 12.76 3.11 -1.93
CA TYR A 86 12.07 1.99 -1.28
C TYR A 86 10.61 2.34 -1.03
N VAL A 87 9.79 1.33 -0.75
CA VAL A 87 8.36 1.52 -0.51
C VAL A 87 7.94 0.90 0.81
N ILE A 88 7.18 1.66 1.60
CA ILE A 88 6.37 1.14 2.71
C ILE A 88 4.90 1.17 2.28
N VAL A 89 4.25 0.01 2.28
CA VAL A 89 2.83 -0.09 1.96
C VAL A 89 2.04 -0.24 3.25
N ARG A 90 0.94 0.50 3.40
CA ARG A 90 0.04 0.39 4.56
C ARG A 90 -1.31 -0.18 4.10
N PRO A 91 -1.41 -1.51 3.87
CA PRO A 91 -2.57 -2.13 3.24
C PRO A 91 -3.70 -2.45 4.24
N SER A 92 -3.79 -1.72 5.35
CA SER A 92 -4.83 -1.98 6.36
C SER A 92 -6.22 -1.77 5.73
N PRO A 93 -7.25 -2.59 6.07
CA PRO A 93 -8.58 -2.41 5.52
C PRO A 93 -9.21 -1.08 5.99
N TYR A 94 -8.72 -0.56 7.12
CA TYR A 94 -9.01 0.77 7.62
C TYR A 94 -7.74 1.62 7.59
N ILE A 95 -7.75 2.70 6.82
CA ILE A 95 -6.60 3.61 6.68
C ILE A 95 -6.79 4.95 7.39
N CYS A 96 -8.01 5.26 7.86
CA CYS A 96 -8.40 6.61 8.29
C CYS A 96 -8.15 7.62 7.16
N ALA A 97 -6.97 8.24 7.17
CA ALA A 97 -6.38 9.05 6.11
C ALA A 97 -7.24 10.21 5.63
N GLU A 98 -8.26 10.64 6.38
CA GLU A 98 -9.26 11.63 5.95
C GLU A 98 -9.81 11.24 4.57
N TRP A 99 -10.11 9.94 4.42
CA TRP A 99 -10.67 9.34 3.21
C TRP A 99 -12.05 8.75 3.50
N GLU A 100 -12.90 8.68 2.47
CA GLU A 100 -14.29 8.23 2.60
C GLU A 100 -14.37 6.92 3.38
N PHE A 101 -15.21 6.93 4.42
CA PHE A 101 -15.39 5.84 5.38
C PHE A 101 -14.10 5.17 5.90
N GLY A 102 -13.01 5.94 6.01
CA GLY A 102 -11.71 5.44 6.45
C GLY A 102 -11.08 4.39 5.52
N GLY A 103 -11.50 4.34 4.25
CA GLY A 103 -11.08 3.32 3.28
C GLY A 103 -12.01 2.11 3.18
N PHE A 104 -13.02 1.98 4.05
CA PHE A 104 -13.95 0.87 3.97
C PHE A 104 -14.93 1.02 2.80
N PRO A 105 -15.20 -0.07 2.05
CA PRO A 105 -16.27 -0.04 1.05
C PRO A 105 -17.63 0.14 1.71
N ALA A 106 -18.46 1.05 1.17
CA ALA A 106 -19.78 1.35 1.72
C ALA A 106 -20.71 0.13 1.72
N TRP A 107 -20.53 -0.82 0.80
CA TRP A 107 -21.32 -2.05 0.72
C TRP A 107 -21.15 -2.97 1.94
N LEU A 108 -20.11 -2.78 2.77
CA LEU A 108 -19.99 -3.46 4.06
C LEU A 108 -21.17 -3.14 5.00
N LEU A 109 -21.81 -1.98 4.82
CA LEU A 109 -22.96 -1.55 5.62
C LEU A 109 -24.26 -2.28 5.27
N ASN A 110 -24.29 -3.07 4.18
CA ASN A 110 -25.47 -3.82 3.77
C ASN A 110 -25.80 -4.96 4.76
N ASP A 111 -24.79 -5.58 5.36
CA ASP A 111 -24.99 -6.54 6.46
C ASP A 111 -24.98 -5.81 7.81
N ARG A 112 -26.17 -5.50 8.34
CA ARG A 112 -26.34 -4.83 9.63
C ARG A 112 -25.95 -5.69 10.85
N THR A 113 -25.73 -6.99 10.65
CA THR A 113 -25.32 -7.91 11.72
C THR A 113 -23.80 -8.01 11.85
N MET A 114 -23.05 -7.54 10.86
CA MET A 114 -21.58 -7.58 10.84
C MET A 114 -20.97 -6.42 11.63
N ARG A 115 -20.00 -6.73 12.51
CA ARG A 115 -19.19 -5.74 13.22
C ARG A 115 -17.89 -5.45 12.47
N ILE A 116 -17.90 -4.35 11.71
CA ILE A 116 -16.72 -3.84 10.98
C ILE A 116 -15.56 -3.52 11.94
N ARG A 117 -14.32 -3.75 11.48
CA ARG A 117 -13.07 -3.48 12.22
C ARG A 117 -13.00 -4.22 13.57
N SER A 118 -13.41 -5.49 13.56
CA SER A 118 -13.38 -6.37 14.72
C SER A 118 -12.91 -7.78 14.34
N ARG A 119 -13.04 -8.75 15.25
CA ARG A 119 -12.76 -10.17 14.99
C ARG A 119 -13.98 -10.94 14.44
N ASP A 120 -15.06 -10.24 14.09
CA ASP A 120 -16.24 -10.84 13.46
C ASP A 120 -15.83 -11.60 12.19
N GLU A 121 -16.18 -12.88 12.11
CA GLU A 121 -15.83 -13.78 11.02
C GLU A 121 -16.32 -13.25 9.67
N LYS A 122 -17.51 -12.65 9.62
CA LYS A 122 -18.05 -12.07 8.39
C LYS A 122 -17.17 -10.95 7.86
N TYR A 123 -16.69 -10.08 8.74
CA TYR A 123 -15.79 -8.99 8.39
C TYR A 123 -14.42 -9.54 7.95
N LEU A 124 -13.87 -10.49 8.71
CA LEU A 124 -12.59 -11.12 8.39
C LEU A 124 -12.62 -11.87 7.05
N GLU A 125 -13.74 -12.48 6.68
CA GLU A 125 -13.94 -13.09 5.37
C GLU A 125 -13.86 -12.07 4.22
N LYS A 126 -14.50 -10.90 4.37
CA LYS A 126 -14.40 -9.83 3.36
C LYS A 126 -12.97 -9.31 3.24
N VAL A 127 -12.31 -9.06 4.38
CA VAL A 127 -10.90 -8.64 4.41
C VAL A 127 -10.00 -9.68 3.75
N LYS A 128 -10.23 -10.97 4.02
CA LYS A 128 -9.45 -12.07 3.43
C LYS A 128 -9.57 -12.10 1.90
N LYS A 129 -10.76 -11.88 1.35
CA LYS A 129 -10.97 -11.80 -0.10
C LYS A 129 -10.26 -10.60 -0.72
N TYR A 130 -10.41 -9.42 -0.12
CA TYR A 130 -9.70 -8.22 -0.55
C TYR A 130 -8.18 -8.41 -0.53
N TYR A 131 -7.64 -8.97 0.56
CA TYR A 131 -6.21 -9.27 0.66
C TYR A 131 -5.76 -10.30 -0.36
N HIS A 132 -6.59 -11.31 -0.66
CA HIS A 132 -6.23 -12.29 -1.69
C HIS A 132 -5.96 -11.62 -3.05
N GLU A 133 -6.76 -10.63 -3.44
CA GLU A 133 -6.53 -9.88 -4.68
C GLU A 133 -5.38 -8.87 -4.55
N LEU A 134 -5.33 -8.09 -3.47
CA LEU A 134 -4.29 -7.09 -3.25
C LEU A 134 -2.88 -7.71 -3.22
N PHE A 135 -2.72 -8.86 -2.54
CA PHE A 135 -1.42 -9.49 -2.40
C PHE A 135 -0.93 -10.21 -3.65
N LYS A 136 -1.78 -10.46 -4.67
CA LYS A 136 -1.30 -10.84 -6.02
C LYS A 136 -0.45 -9.74 -6.64
N ILE A 137 -0.70 -8.47 -6.29
CA ILE A 137 0.06 -7.31 -6.75
C ILE A 137 1.28 -7.04 -5.87
N LEU A 138 1.10 -7.04 -4.55
CA LEU A 138 2.15 -6.63 -3.62
C LEU A 138 3.24 -7.69 -3.44
N THR A 139 2.90 -8.98 -3.49
CA THR A 139 3.88 -10.04 -3.19
C THR A 139 5.09 -10.05 -4.12
N PRO A 140 4.92 -9.97 -5.46
CA PRO A 140 6.06 -9.90 -6.37
C PRO A 140 6.92 -8.63 -6.23
N LEU A 141 6.41 -7.60 -5.55
CA LEU A 141 7.08 -6.31 -5.37
C LEU A 141 7.81 -6.22 -4.01
N GLN A 142 7.80 -7.28 -3.20
CA GLN A 142 8.58 -7.35 -1.97
C GLN A 142 10.08 -7.41 -2.26
N ILE A 143 10.88 -6.85 -1.36
CA ILE A 143 12.33 -6.72 -1.56
C ILE A 143 13.06 -8.06 -1.69
N ASP A 144 12.56 -9.10 -1.02
CA ASP A 144 13.06 -10.46 -1.13
C ASP A 144 12.60 -11.17 -2.41
N GLN A 145 11.59 -10.63 -3.11
CA GLN A 145 11.16 -11.03 -4.45
C GLN A 145 11.76 -10.17 -5.57
N GLY A 146 12.61 -9.19 -5.22
CA GLY A 146 13.30 -8.30 -6.16
C GLY A 146 12.61 -6.96 -6.41
N GLY A 147 11.54 -6.63 -5.67
CA GLY A 147 10.89 -5.31 -5.75
C GLY A 147 11.36 -4.31 -4.68
N PRO A 148 10.71 -3.15 -4.55
CA PRO A 148 11.15 -2.08 -3.64
C PRO A 148 10.48 -2.13 -2.25
N ILE A 149 9.49 -3.00 -2.01
CA ILE A 149 8.71 -2.98 -0.76
C ILE A 149 9.52 -3.58 0.38
N ILE A 150 9.85 -2.76 1.39
CA ILE A 150 10.68 -3.16 2.53
C ILE A 150 9.87 -3.58 3.76
N MET A 151 8.67 -3.02 3.94
CA MET A 151 7.80 -3.30 5.09
C MET A 151 6.33 -3.05 4.73
N MET A 152 5.44 -3.65 5.53
CA MET A 152 4.02 -3.34 5.51
C MET A 152 3.46 -3.13 6.92
N GLN A 153 2.44 -2.28 7.03
CA GLN A 153 1.71 -2.09 8.28
C GLN A 153 0.58 -3.12 8.42
N VAL A 154 0.36 -3.64 9.64
CA VAL A 154 -0.83 -4.42 10.02
C VAL A 154 -1.87 -3.50 10.65
#